data_AF-A0AAN5VKC9-F1
#
_entry.id   AF-A0AAN5VKC9-F1
#
_cell.length_a   1.000
_cell.length_b   1.000
_cell.length_c   1.000
_cell.angle_alpha   90.00
_cell.angle_beta   90.00
_cell.angle_gamma   90.00
#
_symmetry.space_group_name_H-M   'P 1'
#
loop_
_entity.id
_entity.type
_entity.pdbx_description
1 polymer ?
#
loop_
_entity_poly.entity_id
_entity_poly.type
_entity_poly.pdbx_seq_one_letter_code
_entity_poly.pdbx_strand_id
1 'polypeptide(L)'
;MKLPKKLLSLGLVITMLIISFPKQSYALNSVDEIEVSTIYETAGLIADKQSYDTAILVNLNDSIADGLSASGLSGTLNAPLLLSENSSIPNETMKRLSKVKTVYLIGGIKSISKSVENTLMSKGFNVKRIDGDDRIKTSYNVAKEINSKQKVNTVMLTNAYKGEPDAISIASVAARDKAAIILTDGKSIPFSTNEVKSYAIGGTSTMNDTLVKNTNSTRLGGSDRFDTNKKIINQFYNGIKEFYIAGSRNLTNALLASSLKSPVVLVDNNSNKSILKNATKITTVGDITEELLEECLNVTNGIGDSNTGVIKKTRLEEAKELAKDWYNCYEVGDIDNVPYDGVYLVDDNYKNGSNYYYVFSYVSAGQEHSDRLCINKNDMSDYKLLYEDLHMEKVVSFKNAEDLVKDLFMKEHGFLPNHVEAQNMEDGMYIYVRPFNTYVDMNGIEHNAGGYTPYLVNIYTGEISKYTYTE
;
A
#
# COMPACT_ATOMS: atom_id res chain seq x y z
N MET A 1 62.93 -44.40 40.54
CA MET A 1 61.82 -44.47 39.56
C MET A 1 60.82 -43.37 39.91
N LYS A 2 60.75 -42.29 39.12
CA LYS A 2 59.81 -41.17 39.27
C LYS A 2 58.91 -41.16 38.04
N LEU A 3 57.60 -41.36 38.19
CA LEU A 3 56.62 -41.07 37.14
C LEU A 3 56.24 -39.58 37.22
N PRO A 4 56.29 -38.80 36.13
CA PRO A 4 55.79 -37.43 36.12
C PRO A 4 54.31 -37.37 35.72
N LYS A 5 53.64 -36.39 36.34
CA LYS A 5 52.29 -35.90 36.10
C LYS A 5 52.18 -35.19 34.74
N LYS A 6 51.02 -35.33 34.06
CA LYS A 6 50.23 -34.29 33.33
C LYS A 6 49.18 -34.99 32.46
N LEU A 7 47.90 -35.03 32.86
CA LEU A 7 46.80 -34.06 32.68
C LEU A 7 46.04 -34.20 31.34
N LEU A 8 44.77 -34.61 31.49
CA LEU A 8 43.57 -34.31 30.69
C LEU A 8 43.71 -33.46 29.41
N SER A 9 43.18 -33.98 28.30
CA SER A 9 42.17 -33.28 27.48
C SER A 9 41.68 -34.20 26.34
N LEU A 10 40.48 -34.76 26.51
CA LEU A 10 39.69 -35.35 25.43
C LEU A 10 38.78 -34.21 24.93
N GLY A 11 39.16 -33.55 23.83
CA GLY A 11 38.48 -32.38 23.31
C GLY A 11 38.43 -32.37 21.78
N LEU A 12 37.28 -32.80 21.25
CA LEU A 12 36.54 -32.23 20.12
C LEU A 12 37.34 -31.54 18.98
N VAL A 13 37.52 -32.21 17.85
CA VAL A 13 37.70 -31.53 16.54
C VAL A 13 36.96 -32.31 15.44
N ILE A 14 35.66 -32.04 15.29
CA ILE A 14 34.95 -32.22 14.01
C ILE A 14 34.91 -30.82 13.40
N THR A 15 35.81 -30.55 12.48
CA THR A 15 35.86 -29.29 11.73
C THR A 15 34.67 -29.22 10.78
N MET A 16 33.73 -28.32 11.11
CA MET A 16 32.72 -27.78 10.21
C MET A 16 33.40 -27.19 8.96
N LEU A 17 33.28 -27.85 7.81
CA LEU A 17 33.41 -27.21 6.51
C LEU A 17 32.10 -26.47 6.24
N ILE A 18 32.00 -25.22 6.70
CA ILE A 18 30.99 -24.28 6.23
C ILE A 18 31.46 -23.83 4.85
N ILE A 19 30.88 -24.43 3.81
CA ILE A 19 30.99 -23.90 2.45
C ILE A 19 30.16 -22.60 2.43
N SER A 20 30.82 -21.49 2.72
CA SER A 20 30.26 -20.15 2.52
C SER A 20 30.14 -19.89 1.03
N PHE A 21 29.00 -20.24 0.44
CA PHE A 21 28.60 -19.67 -0.84
C PHE A 21 28.42 -18.15 -0.63
N PRO A 22 29.09 -17.28 -1.39
CA PRO A 22 28.77 -15.86 -1.36
C PRO A 22 27.31 -15.71 -1.81
N LYS A 23 26.43 -15.28 -0.89
CA LYS A 23 25.10 -14.81 -1.26
C LYS A 23 25.30 -13.54 -2.06
N GLN A 24 25.23 -13.65 -3.38
CA GLN A 24 25.13 -12.49 -4.25
C GLN A 24 23.73 -11.91 -4.04
N SER A 25 23.61 -10.95 -3.12
CA SER A 25 22.40 -10.14 -2.98
C SER A 25 22.44 -9.10 -4.09
N TYR A 26 21.69 -9.31 -5.16
CA TYR A 26 21.42 -8.24 -6.11
C TYR A 26 20.40 -7.32 -5.43
N ALA A 27 20.86 -6.14 -4.98
CA ALA A 27 19.94 -5.11 -4.54
C ALA A 27 19.08 -4.70 -5.75
N LEU A 28 17.77 -4.60 -5.55
CA LEU A 28 16.89 -4.06 -6.59
C LEU A 28 17.15 -2.55 -6.69
N ASN A 29 17.80 -2.11 -7.76
CA ASN A 29 18.23 -0.71 -7.92
C ASN A 29 17.16 0.21 -8.52
N SER A 30 16.07 -0.34 -9.08
CA SER A 30 15.00 0.43 -9.71
C SER A 30 13.67 -0.31 -9.65
N VAL A 31 12.59 0.44 -9.45
CA VAL A 31 11.20 -0.03 -9.45
C VAL A 31 10.51 0.54 -10.69
N ASP A 32 9.78 -0.29 -11.43
CA ASP A 32 8.92 0.20 -12.51
C ASP A 32 7.61 0.72 -11.91
N GLU A 33 7.04 1.79 -12.44
CA GLU A 33 5.80 2.35 -11.90
C GLU A 33 4.69 2.38 -12.95
N ILE A 34 3.47 2.08 -12.50
CA ILE A 34 2.22 2.32 -13.24
C ILE A 34 1.36 3.23 -12.36
N GLU A 35 1.82 4.46 -12.19
CA GLU A 35 1.16 5.50 -11.40
C GLU A 35 0.83 6.69 -12.31
N VAL A 36 -0.42 7.17 -12.25
CA VAL A 36 -0.93 8.28 -13.07
C VAL A 36 -2.13 8.93 -12.41
N SER A 37 -2.41 10.17 -12.82
CA SER A 37 -3.39 11.07 -12.21
C SER A 37 -4.82 10.54 -12.08
N THR A 38 -5.22 9.51 -12.83
CA THR A 38 -6.57 8.93 -12.79
C THR A 38 -6.54 7.41 -12.82
N ILE A 39 -7.49 6.77 -12.12
CA ILE A 39 -7.63 5.30 -12.17
C ILE A 39 -8.00 4.79 -13.58
N TYR A 40 -8.65 5.64 -14.40
CA TYR A 40 -8.93 5.33 -15.80
C TYR A 40 -7.65 5.29 -16.65
N GLU A 41 -6.71 6.20 -16.41
CA GLU A 41 -5.41 6.15 -17.08
C GLU A 41 -4.59 4.96 -16.57
N THR A 42 -4.63 4.63 -15.27
CA THR A 42 -3.99 3.42 -14.73
C THR A 42 -4.50 2.16 -15.44
N ALA A 43 -5.82 2.03 -15.60
CA ALA A 43 -6.42 0.96 -16.40
C ALA A 43 -5.93 0.98 -17.86
N GLY A 44 -5.83 2.16 -18.46
CA GLY A 44 -5.32 2.37 -19.82
C GLY A 44 -3.85 1.96 -19.99
N LEU A 45 -2.98 2.27 -19.04
CA LEU A 45 -1.56 1.89 -19.07
C LEU A 45 -1.36 0.39 -18.86
N ILE A 46 -2.16 -0.23 -17.99
CA ILE A 46 -2.19 -1.69 -17.84
C ILE A 46 -2.65 -2.35 -19.15
N ALA A 47 -3.64 -1.77 -19.82
CA ALA A 47 -4.07 -2.22 -21.13
C ALA A 47 -2.96 -2.09 -22.17
N ASP A 48 -2.23 -0.97 -22.19
CA ASP A 48 -1.16 -0.72 -23.15
C ASP A 48 0.05 -1.66 -23.02
N LYS A 49 0.21 -2.35 -21.89
CA LYS A 49 1.17 -3.46 -21.71
C LYS A 49 0.71 -4.77 -22.37
N GLN A 50 -0.48 -4.81 -22.95
CA GLN A 50 -1.09 -6.00 -23.55
C GLN A 50 -1.37 -5.77 -25.05
N SER A 51 -1.33 -6.85 -25.83
CA SER A 51 -1.89 -6.86 -27.18
C SER A 51 -3.32 -7.39 -27.11
N TYR A 52 -4.29 -6.59 -27.57
CA TYR A 52 -5.71 -6.92 -27.48
C TYR A 52 -6.51 -6.28 -28.63
N ASP A 53 -7.58 -6.96 -29.05
CA ASP A 53 -8.60 -6.43 -29.97
C ASP A 53 -10.01 -6.44 -29.35
N THR A 54 -10.10 -6.87 -28.09
CA THR A 54 -11.30 -6.97 -27.28
C THR A 54 -11.03 -6.28 -25.95
N ALA A 55 -12.00 -5.55 -25.40
CA ALA A 55 -11.90 -4.94 -24.08
C ALA A 55 -13.11 -5.30 -23.21
N ILE A 56 -12.90 -5.35 -21.90
CA ILE A 56 -13.95 -5.58 -20.91
C ILE A 56 -14.10 -4.31 -20.08
N LEU A 57 -15.31 -3.77 -20.02
CA LEU A 57 -15.66 -2.60 -19.25
C LEU A 57 -16.46 -3.01 -18.02
N VAL A 58 -16.03 -2.49 -16.88
CA VAL A 58 -16.73 -2.56 -15.59
C VAL A 58 -16.95 -1.14 -15.07
N ASN A 59 -18.04 -0.90 -14.35
CA ASN A 59 -18.27 0.39 -13.71
C ASN A 59 -17.32 0.57 -12.53
N LEU A 60 -16.68 1.73 -12.35
CA LEU A 60 -15.78 2.00 -11.21
C LEU A 60 -16.41 1.75 -9.83
N ASN A 61 -17.61 2.28 -9.58
CA ASN A 61 -18.31 2.26 -8.28
C ASN A 61 -18.92 0.89 -7.92
N ASP A 62 -19.17 0.02 -8.91
CA ASP A 62 -19.59 -1.38 -8.73
C ASP A 62 -18.48 -2.37 -9.14
N SER A 63 -17.25 -1.87 -9.35
CA SER A 63 -16.19 -2.56 -10.11
C SER A 63 -15.70 -3.85 -9.49
N ILE A 64 -15.64 -3.94 -8.16
CA ILE A 64 -14.92 -5.02 -7.51
C ILE A 64 -15.61 -6.35 -7.77
N ALA A 65 -16.92 -6.45 -7.56
CA ALA A 65 -17.63 -7.72 -7.76
C ALA A 65 -17.71 -8.11 -9.24
N ASP A 66 -18.12 -7.18 -10.10
CA ASP A 66 -18.27 -7.43 -11.53
C ASP A 66 -16.91 -7.69 -12.19
N GLY A 67 -15.90 -6.88 -11.90
CA GLY A 67 -14.55 -7.08 -12.44
C GLY A 67 -13.83 -8.29 -11.87
N LEU A 68 -14.04 -8.63 -10.60
CA LEU A 68 -13.54 -9.89 -10.04
C LEU A 68 -14.11 -11.06 -10.84
N SER A 69 -15.42 -11.08 -11.08
CA SER A 69 -16.03 -12.13 -11.91
C SER A 69 -15.50 -12.15 -13.35
N ALA A 70 -15.20 -10.97 -13.90
CA ALA A 70 -14.66 -10.78 -15.24
C ALA A 70 -13.18 -11.14 -15.40
N SER A 71 -12.42 -11.33 -14.32
CA SER A 71 -10.97 -11.58 -14.39
C SER A 71 -10.65 -12.84 -15.20
N GLY A 72 -11.41 -13.93 -15.00
CA GLY A 72 -11.29 -15.14 -15.82
C GLY A 72 -11.63 -14.93 -17.30
N LEU A 73 -12.61 -14.06 -17.58
CA LEU A 73 -13.02 -13.71 -18.94
C LEU A 73 -11.95 -12.85 -19.63
N SER A 74 -11.31 -11.94 -18.91
CA SER A 74 -10.14 -11.16 -19.37
C SER A 74 -9.04 -12.09 -19.87
N GLY A 75 -8.72 -13.12 -19.07
CA GLY A 75 -7.80 -14.19 -19.44
C GLY A 75 -8.22 -14.98 -20.68
N THR A 76 -9.49 -15.34 -20.74
CA THR A 76 -10.10 -16.13 -21.82
C THR A 76 -10.05 -15.41 -23.16
N LEU A 77 -10.35 -14.11 -23.15
CA LEU A 77 -10.43 -13.27 -24.36
C LEU A 77 -9.11 -12.56 -24.68
N ASN A 78 -8.10 -12.66 -23.81
CA ASN A 78 -6.90 -11.85 -23.86
C ASN A 78 -7.24 -10.35 -23.97
N ALA A 79 -8.11 -9.89 -23.07
CA ALA A 79 -8.68 -8.56 -23.06
C ALA A 79 -8.37 -7.84 -21.74
N PRO A 80 -7.95 -6.56 -21.76
CA PRO A 80 -7.76 -5.79 -20.54
C PRO A 80 -9.10 -5.48 -19.87
N LEU A 81 -9.02 -5.24 -18.55
CA LEU A 81 -10.09 -4.59 -17.80
C LEU A 81 -9.92 -3.08 -17.93
N LEU A 82 -10.94 -2.40 -18.44
CA LEU A 82 -11.05 -0.95 -18.46
C LEU A 82 -12.25 -0.52 -17.65
N LEU A 83 -12.26 0.75 -17.24
CA LEU A 83 -13.29 1.29 -16.38
C LEU A 83 -14.22 2.22 -17.17
N SER A 84 -15.51 2.15 -16.86
CA SER A 84 -16.50 3.12 -17.31
C SER A 84 -17.14 3.82 -16.12
N GLU A 85 -17.82 4.93 -16.43
CA GLU A 85 -18.79 5.50 -15.52
C GLU A 85 -20.16 4.88 -15.75
N ASN A 86 -21.13 5.23 -14.90
CA ASN A 86 -22.49 4.73 -15.08
C ASN A 86 -23.10 5.19 -16.41
N SER A 87 -23.00 6.48 -16.69
CA SER A 87 -23.70 7.15 -17.78
C SER A 87 -22.78 7.68 -18.88
N SER A 88 -21.46 7.54 -18.71
CA SER A 88 -20.45 8.04 -19.64
C SER A 88 -19.25 7.08 -19.76
N ILE A 89 -18.38 7.35 -20.74
CA ILE A 89 -17.11 6.64 -20.90
C ILE A 89 -16.01 7.68 -20.78
N PRO A 90 -15.10 7.55 -19.79
CA PRO A 90 -13.95 8.43 -19.65
C PRO A 90 -13.08 8.46 -20.91
N ASN A 91 -12.44 9.61 -21.15
CA ASN A 91 -11.66 9.82 -22.36
C ASN A 91 -10.47 8.86 -22.46
N GLU A 92 -9.84 8.57 -21.33
CA GLU A 92 -8.73 7.63 -21.17
C GLU A 92 -9.13 6.22 -21.61
N THR A 93 -10.31 5.76 -21.19
CA THR A 93 -10.91 4.51 -21.62
C THR A 93 -11.21 4.54 -23.12
N MET A 94 -11.89 5.58 -23.62
CA MET A 94 -12.25 5.69 -25.03
C MET A 94 -11.01 5.68 -25.95
N LYS A 95 -9.92 6.33 -25.55
CA LYS A 95 -8.64 6.31 -26.28
C LYS A 95 -8.13 4.88 -26.46
N ARG A 96 -8.22 4.04 -25.43
CA ARG A 96 -7.76 2.63 -25.47
C ARG A 96 -8.73 1.70 -26.21
N LEU A 97 -9.97 2.14 -26.45
CA LEU A 97 -10.93 1.44 -27.30
C LEU A 97 -10.70 1.67 -28.81
N SER A 98 -9.89 2.66 -29.22
CA SER A 98 -9.64 2.93 -30.65
C SER A 98 -9.08 1.73 -31.45
N LYS A 99 -8.39 0.81 -30.77
CA LYS A 99 -7.84 -0.44 -31.33
C LYS A 99 -8.72 -1.68 -31.09
N VAL A 100 -9.92 -1.50 -30.53
CA VAL A 100 -10.83 -2.57 -30.10
C VAL A 100 -11.96 -2.78 -31.12
N LYS A 101 -12.33 -4.04 -31.36
CA LYS A 101 -13.49 -4.43 -32.17
C LYS A 101 -14.69 -4.80 -31.31
N THR A 102 -14.45 -5.57 -30.26
CA THR A 102 -15.51 -6.09 -29.37
C THR A 102 -15.37 -5.52 -27.97
N VAL A 103 -16.47 -5.01 -27.42
CA VAL A 103 -16.52 -4.49 -26.06
C VAL A 103 -17.50 -5.33 -25.24
N TYR A 104 -17.00 -5.95 -24.18
CA TYR A 104 -17.84 -6.61 -23.17
C TYR A 104 -18.20 -5.61 -22.08
N LEU A 105 -19.50 -5.46 -21.79
CA LEU A 105 -19.97 -4.72 -20.62
C LEU A 105 -20.34 -5.73 -19.55
N ILE A 106 -19.70 -5.68 -18.39
CA ILE A 106 -20.03 -6.54 -17.26
C ILE A 106 -20.82 -5.72 -16.25
N GLY A 107 -22.02 -6.22 -15.91
CA GLY A 107 -22.96 -5.54 -15.03
C GLY A 107 -24.22 -5.07 -15.75
N GLY A 108 -25.30 -4.96 -14.98
CA GLY A 108 -26.61 -4.54 -15.46
C GLY A 108 -26.68 -3.06 -15.83
N ILE A 109 -27.85 -2.64 -16.32
CA ILE A 109 -28.10 -1.24 -16.74
C ILE A 109 -27.91 -0.24 -15.59
N LYS A 110 -28.10 -0.68 -14.34
CA LYS A 110 -27.86 0.16 -13.14
C LYS A 110 -26.38 0.45 -12.91
N SER A 111 -25.48 -0.41 -13.35
CA SER A 111 -24.04 -0.22 -13.21
C SER A 111 -23.46 0.42 -14.47
N ILE A 112 -23.80 -0.07 -15.66
CA ILE A 112 -23.41 0.56 -16.93
C ILE A 112 -24.68 0.80 -17.75
N SER A 113 -25.08 2.06 -17.91
CA SER A 113 -26.36 2.43 -18.51
C SER A 113 -26.50 1.97 -19.96
N LYS A 114 -27.73 1.99 -20.46
CA LYS A 114 -28.01 1.75 -21.87
C LYS A 114 -27.46 2.86 -22.77
N SER A 115 -27.28 4.09 -22.26
CA SER A 115 -26.69 5.18 -23.04
C SER A 115 -25.22 4.93 -23.36
N VAL A 116 -24.46 4.36 -22.42
CA VAL A 116 -23.07 3.93 -22.65
C VAL A 116 -23.01 2.86 -23.73
N GLU A 117 -23.86 1.83 -23.63
CA GLU A 117 -23.95 0.76 -24.64
C GLU A 117 -24.29 1.29 -26.04
N ASN A 118 -25.30 2.17 -26.13
CA ASN A 118 -25.69 2.80 -27.40
C ASN A 118 -24.58 3.68 -27.98
N THR A 119 -23.83 4.38 -27.13
CA THR A 119 -22.69 5.21 -27.54
C THR A 119 -21.56 4.36 -28.12
N LEU A 120 -21.31 3.17 -27.57
CA LEU A 120 -20.32 2.25 -28.12
C LEU A 120 -20.79 1.66 -29.46
N MET A 121 -22.05 1.23 -29.55
CA MET A 121 -22.61 0.71 -30.81
C MET A 121 -22.59 1.75 -31.92
N SER A 122 -22.93 3.01 -31.63
CA SER A 122 -22.90 4.09 -32.65
C SER A 122 -21.49 4.44 -33.13
N LYS A 123 -20.47 4.13 -32.32
CA LYS A 123 -19.04 4.22 -32.68
C LYS A 123 -18.54 2.99 -33.44
N GLY A 124 -19.39 2.00 -33.72
CA GLY A 124 -19.07 0.83 -34.53
C GLY A 124 -18.50 -0.37 -33.76
N PHE A 125 -18.51 -0.35 -32.43
CA PHE A 125 -18.09 -1.50 -31.63
C PHE A 125 -19.13 -2.61 -31.66
N ASN A 126 -18.67 -3.87 -31.67
CA ASN A 126 -19.51 -5.01 -31.33
C ASN A 126 -19.66 -5.08 -29.81
N VAL A 127 -20.83 -4.70 -29.29
CA VAL A 127 -21.05 -4.61 -27.83
C VAL A 127 -21.79 -5.84 -27.33
N LYS A 128 -21.25 -6.48 -26.30
CA LYS A 128 -21.89 -7.61 -25.61
C LYS A 128 -22.00 -7.35 -24.12
N ARG A 129 -23.22 -7.28 -23.61
CA ARG A 129 -23.47 -7.18 -22.17
C ARG A 129 -23.57 -8.57 -21.54
N ILE A 130 -22.95 -8.73 -20.37
CA ILE A 130 -23.14 -9.87 -19.48
C ILE A 130 -23.57 -9.32 -18.13
N ASP A 131 -24.80 -9.61 -17.76
CA ASP A 131 -25.40 -9.13 -16.52
C ASP A 131 -26.26 -10.21 -15.85
N GLY A 132 -26.79 -9.89 -14.70
CA GLY A 132 -27.73 -10.69 -13.94
C GLY A 132 -28.47 -9.81 -12.94
N ASP A 133 -29.46 -10.40 -12.26
CA ASP A 133 -30.29 -9.68 -11.29
C ASP A 133 -29.47 -9.14 -10.09
N ASP A 134 -28.33 -9.77 -9.82
CA ASP A 134 -27.35 -9.39 -8.81
C ASP A 134 -25.92 -9.80 -9.24
N ARG A 135 -24.93 -9.47 -8.39
CA ARG A 135 -23.51 -9.81 -8.59
C ARG A 135 -23.26 -11.33 -8.67
N ILE A 136 -24.04 -12.13 -7.94
CA ILE A 136 -23.93 -13.60 -7.97
C ILE A 136 -24.34 -14.11 -9.34
N LYS A 137 -25.52 -13.69 -9.82
CA LYS A 137 -26.04 -14.09 -11.11
C LYS A 137 -25.17 -13.59 -12.27
N THR A 138 -24.65 -12.37 -12.17
CA THR A 138 -23.67 -11.82 -13.12
C THR A 138 -22.45 -12.73 -13.21
N SER A 139 -21.87 -13.14 -12.07
CA SER A 139 -20.72 -14.05 -12.05
C SER A 139 -21.01 -15.41 -12.70
N TYR A 140 -22.22 -15.95 -12.52
CA TYR A 140 -22.62 -17.21 -13.17
C TYR A 140 -22.73 -17.06 -14.69
N ASN A 141 -23.23 -15.91 -15.16
CA ASN A 141 -23.35 -15.63 -16.59
C ASN A 141 -21.98 -15.35 -17.23
N VAL A 142 -21.05 -14.71 -16.51
CA VAL A 142 -19.65 -14.61 -16.94
C VAL A 142 -19.00 -15.99 -17.04
N ALA A 143 -19.21 -16.87 -16.05
CA ALA A 143 -18.69 -18.24 -16.10
C ALA A 143 -19.25 -19.05 -17.29
N LYS A 144 -20.53 -18.87 -17.62
CA LYS A 144 -21.12 -19.46 -18.84
C LYS A 144 -20.48 -18.92 -20.12
N GLU A 145 -20.20 -17.62 -20.17
CA GLU A 145 -19.50 -17.04 -21.31
C GLU A 145 -18.12 -17.67 -21.47
N ILE A 146 -17.33 -17.75 -20.39
CA ILE A 146 -16.03 -18.43 -20.40
C ILE A 146 -16.20 -19.85 -20.93
N ASN A 147 -17.16 -20.61 -20.38
CA ASN A 147 -17.43 -22.00 -20.77
C ASN A 147 -17.82 -22.16 -22.26
N SER A 148 -18.47 -21.14 -22.84
CA SER A 148 -18.82 -21.13 -24.27
C SER A 148 -17.62 -20.90 -25.19
N LYS A 149 -16.55 -20.27 -24.68
CA LYS A 149 -15.29 -20.03 -25.41
C LYS A 149 -14.29 -21.15 -25.20
N GLN A 150 -14.25 -21.71 -23.99
CA GLN A 150 -13.39 -22.84 -23.63
C GLN A 150 -13.99 -23.58 -22.44
N LYS A 151 -13.84 -24.90 -22.37
CA LYS A 151 -14.35 -25.68 -21.24
C LYS A 151 -13.74 -25.19 -19.92
N VAL A 152 -14.59 -24.81 -18.97
CA VAL A 152 -14.18 -24.45 -17.61
C VAL A 152 -13.81 -25.73 -16.85
N ASN A 153 -12.54 -25.86 -16.49
CA ASN A 153 -12.03 -26.99 -15.68
C ASN A 153 -11.70 -26.59 -14.24
N THR A 154 -11.76 -25.29 -13.92
CA THR A 154 -11.47 -24.76 -12.59
C THR A 154 -12.43 -23.64 -12.23
N VAL A 155 -12.97 -23.70 -11.02
CA VAL A 155 -13.85 -22.69 -10.42
C VAL A 155 -13.21 -22.17 -9.14
N MET A 156 -13.27 -20.85 -8.97
CA MET A 156 -12.81 -20.13 -7.80
C MET A 156 -14.02 -19.49 -7.13
N LEU A 157 -14.47 -20.08 -6.02
CA LEU A 157 -15.58 -19.59 -5.23
C LEU A 157 -15.08 -18.46 -4.32
N THR A 158 -15.73 -17.31 -4.40
CA THR A 158 -15.48 -16.18 -3.50
C THR A 158 -16.81 -15.72 -2.89
N ASN A 159 -16.73 -14.91 -1.83
CA ASN A 159 -17.94 -14.35 -1.24
C ASN A 159 -18.31 -13.02 -1.94
N ALA A 160 -19.60 -12.86 -2.23
CA ALA A 160 -20.15 -11.72 -2.93
C ALA A 160 -20.23 -10.45 -2.06
N TYR A 161 -20.22 -10.57 -0.73
CA TYR A 161 -20.60 -9.48 0.19
C TYR A 161 -19.58 -9.20 1.30
N LYS A 162 -18.56 -10.05 1.45
CA LYS A 162 -17.56 -9.93 2.52
C LYS A 162 -16.22 -10.50 2.07
N GLY A 163 -15.12 -10.01 2.66
CA GLY A 163 -13.79 -10.53 2.35
C GLY A 163 -13.33 -10.20 0.93
N GLU A 164 -13.75 -9.06 0.36
CA GLU A 164 -13.28 -8.59 -0.94
C GLU A 164 -11.74 -8.57 -1.08
N PRO A 165 -10.95 -8.18 -0.04
CA PRO A 165 -9.49 -8.26 -0.11
C PRO A 165 -8.93 -9.70 -0.24
N ASP A 166 -9.60 -10.70 0.34
CA ASP A 166 -9.24 -12.10 0.13
C ASP A 166 -9.56 -12.51 -1.32
N ALA A 167 -10.75 -12.13 -1.77
CA ALA A 167 -11.28 -12.49 -3.07
C ALA A 167 -10.43 -11.92 -4.23
N ILE A 168 -9.98 -10.66 -4.13
CA ILE A 168 -9.19 -10.03 -5.20
C ILE A 168 -7.84 -10.72 -5.43
N SER A 169 -7.28 -11.35 -4.40
CA SER A 169 -6.00 -12.03 -4.48
C SER A 169 -6.00 -13.20 -5.48
N ILE A 170 -7.17 -13.76 -5.83
CA ILE A 170 -7.28 -14.84 -6.82
C ILE A 170 -7.44 -14.34 -8.26
N ALA A 171 -7.71 -13.04 -8.47
CA ALA A 171 -8.07 -12.47 -9.77
C ALA A 171 -7.01 -12.75 -10.86
N SER A 172 -5.73 -12.51 -10.56
CA SER A 172 -4.65 -12.75 -11.52
C SER A 172 -4.52 -14.23 -11.89
N VAL A 173 -4.74 -15.13 -10.92
CA VAL A 173 -4.75 -16.58 -11.18
C VAL A 173 -5.92 -16.94 -12.08
N ALA A 174 -7.10 -16.38 -11.84
CA ALA A 174 -8.27 -16.59 -12.68
C ALA A 174 -8.02 -16.12 -14.12
N ALA A 175 -7.40 -14.95 -14.31
CA ALA A 175 -7.02 -14.48 -15.63
C ALA A 175 -5.97 -15.38 -16.30
N ARG A 176 -4.92 -15.78 -15.58
CA ARG A 176 -3.86 -16.63 -16.13
C ARG A 176 -4.36 -18.02 -16.53
N ASP A 177 -5.06 -18.68 -15.61
CA ASP A 177 -5.56 -20.05 -15.78
C ASP A 177 -6.90 -20.08 -16.52
N LYS A 178 -7.43 -18.89 -16.86
CA LYS A 178 -8.71 -18.66 -17.49
C LYS A 178 -9.87 -19.36 -16.76
N ALA A 179 -9.77 -19.38 -15.43
CA ALA A 179 -10.70 -20.03 -14.52
C ALA A 179 -11.89 -19.11 -14.24
N ALA A 180 -13.06 -19.70 -13.97
CA ALA A 180 -14.24 -18.92 -13.63
C ALA A 180 -14.21 -18.51 -12.15
N ILE A 181 -14.40 -17.23 -11.87
CA ILE A 181 -14.70 -16.77 -10.50
C ILE A 181 -16.21 -16.72 -10.33
N ILE A 182 -16.68 -17.41 -9.30
CA ILE A 182 -18.08 -17.56 -8.95
C ILE A 182 -18.30 -16.88 -7.60
N LEU A 183 -19.13 -15.86 -7.58
CA LEU A 183 -19.54 -15.18 -6.35
C LEU A 183 -20.65 -15.98 -5.67
N THR A 184 -20.61 -16.06 -4.34
CA THR A 184 -21.57 -16.81 -3.52
C THR A 184 -21.92 -16.03 -2.25
N ASP A 185 -22.95 -16.43 -1.51
CA ASP A 185 -23.22 -15.89 -0.17
C ASP A 185 -22.24 -16.43 0.90
N GLY A 186 -21.33 -17.33 0.51
CA GLY A 186 -20.40 -18.04 1.38
C GLY A 186 -20.99 -19.26 2.07
N LYS A 187 -22.24 -19.65 1.77
CA LYS A 187 -22.94 -20.77 2.43
C LYS A 187 -23.27 -21.90 1.45
N SER A 188 -23.74 -21.57 0.25
CA SER A 188 -24.10 -22.58 -0.76
C SER A 188 -24.03 -22.04 -2.19
N ILE A 189 -24.07 -22.97 -3.14
CA ILE A 189 -24.26 -22.70 -4.57
C ILE A 189 -25.33 -23.65 -5.13
N PRO A 190 -26.08 -23.26 -6.18
CA PRO A 190 -27.18 -24.07 -6.71
C PRO A 190 -26.72 -25.16 -7.71
N PHE A 191 -25.42 -25.43 -7.82
CA PHE A 191 -24.85 -26.39 -8.76
C PHE A 191 -23.69 -27.16 -8.14
N SER A 192 -23.37 -28.31 -8.71
CA SER A 192 -22.24 -29.14 -8.29
C SER A 192 -20.92 -28.68 -8.91
N THR A 193 -19.82 -28.82 -8.18
CA THR A 193 -18.45 -28.60 -8.67
C THR A 193 -17.63 -29.89 -8.76
N ASN A 194 -18.25 -31.06 -8.62
CA ASN A 194 -17.53 -32.35 -8.57
C ASN A 194 -16.71 -32.70 -9.82
N GLU A 195 -17.07 -32.14 -10.98
CA GLU A 195 -16.38 -32.40 -12.25
C GLU A 195 -15.28 -31.38 -12.58
N VAL A 196 -15.08 -30.38 -11.71
CA VAL A 196 -14.10 -29.31 -11.90
C VAL A 196 -13.24 -29.16 -10.66
N LYS A 197 -12.02 -28.64 -10.83
CA LYS A 197 -11.21 -28.26 -9.68
C LYS A 197 -11.85 -27.04 -8.99
N SER A 198 -12.11 -27.13 -7.70
CA SER A 198 -12.77 -26.05 -6.96
C SER A 198 -11.87 -25.49 -5.87
N TYR A 199 -11.83 -24.16 -5.77
CA TYR A 199 -11.16 -23.43 -4.70
C TYR A 199 -12.16 -22.54 -3.97
N ALA A 200 -12.03 -22.43 -2.65
CA ALA A 200 -12.81 -21.49 -1.85
C ALA A 200 -11.86 -20.45 -1.25
N ILE A 201 -12.03 -19.19 -1.63
CA ILE A 201 -11.10 -18.12 -1.26
C ILE A 201 -11.63 -17.37 -0.04
N GLY A 202 -10.81 -17.33 1.01
CA GLY A 202 -11.11 -16.70 2.29
C GLY A 202 -11.26 -17.68 3.46
N GLY A 203 -11.22 -17.10 4.66
CA GLY A 203 -11.36 -17.83 5.94
C GLY A 203 -12.77 -18.38 6.19
N THR A 204 -12.95 -19.04 7.34
CA THR A 204 -14.26 -19.61 7.74
C THR A 204 -15.33 -18.55 8.00
N SER A 205 -14.92 -17.32 8.35
CA SER A 205 -15.81 -16.17 8.53
C SER A 205 -16.46 -15.70 7.23
N THR A 206 -15.81 -15.89 6.08
CA THR A 206 -16.30 -15.47 4.76
C THR A 206 -16.86 -16.65 3.96
N MET A 207 -16.24 -17.82 4.05
CA MET A 207 -16.61 -19.03 3.33
C MET A 207 -16.85 -20.17 4.31
N ASN A 208 -18.10 -20.61 4.47
CA ASN A 208 -18.51 -21.59 5.47
C ASN A 208 -17.96 -22.99 5.16
N ASP A 209 -17.64 -23.80 6.17
CA ASP A 209 -17.09 -25.15 5.98
C ASP A 209 -18.06 -26.08 5.25
N THR A 210 -19.37 -25.88 5.45
CA THR A 210 -20.40 -26.60 4.70
C THR A 210 -20.31 -26.33 3.20
N LEU A 211 -20.08 -25.08 2.79
CA LEU A 211 -19.88 -24.74 1.37
C LEU A 211 -18.64 -25.47 0.84
N VAL A 212 -17.51 -25.36 1.55
CA VAL A 212 -16.23 -25.96 1.14
C VAL A 212 -16.35 -27.48 0.99
N LYS A 213 -16.98 -28.15 1.96
CA LYS A 213 -17.22 -29.60 1.92
C LYS A 213 -18.14 -30.01 0.77
N ASN A 214 -19.28 -29.32 0.60
CA ASN A 214 -20.27 -29.67 -0.43
C ASN A 214 -19.77 -29.43 -1.85
N THR A 215 -18.79 -28.53 -2.00
CA THR A 215 -18.19 -28.18 -3.30
C THR A 215 -16.83 -28.85 -3.53
N ASN A 216 -16.42 -29.75 -2.63
CA ASN A 216 -15.10 -30.39 -2.65
C ASN A 216 -13.95 -29.39 -2.91
N SER A 217 -14.06 -28.19 -2.31
CA SER A 217 -13.15 -27.08 -2.60
C SER A 217 -11.89 -27.15 -1.75
N THR A 218 -10.74 -26.79 -2.34
CA THR A 218 -9.54 -26.47 -1.56
C THR A 218 -9.66 -25.04 -1.03
N ARG A 219 -9.66 -24.87 0.30
CA ARG A 219 -9.70 -23.54 0.92
C ARG A 219 -8.35 -22.84 0.82
N LEU A 220 -8.35 -21.57 0.40
CA LEU A 220 -7.21 -20.67 0.43
C LEU A 220 -7.61 -19.40 1.21
N GLY A 221 -7.27 -19.37 2.50
CA GLY A 221 -7.58 -18.25 3.39
C GLY A 221 -6.53 -18.10 4.49
N GLY A 222 -6.31 -16.85 4.90
CA GLY A 222 -5.33 -16.44 5.89
C GLY A 222 -5.91 -15.89 7.19
N SER A 223 -5.02 -15.51 8.10
CA SER A 223 -5.38 -14.72 9.29
C SER A 223 -5.88 -13.32 8.94
N ASP A 224 -5.39 -12.79 7.81
CA ASP A 224 -5.76 -11.50 7.23
C ASP A 224 -5.62 -11.55 5.70
N ARG A 225 -5.91 -10.43 5.03
CA ARG A 225 -5.86 -10.30 3.57
C ARG A 225 -4.47 -10.54 2.99
N PHE A 226 -3.41 -10.21 3.73
CA PHE A 226 -2.02 -10.32 3.28
C PHE A 226 -1.55 -11.78 3.38
N ASP A 227 -1.94 -12.49 4.44
CA ASP A 227 -1.71 -13.94 4.57
C ASP A 227 -2.51 -14.72 3.51
N THR A 228 -3.77 -14.35 3.23
CA THR A 228 -4.52 -14.93 2.11
C THR A 228 -3.81 -14.71 0.77
N ASN A 229 -3.40 -13.47 0.49
CA ASN A 229 -2.67 -13.11 -0.73
C ASN A 229 -1.36 -13.91 -0.87
N LYS A 230 -0.55 -13.96 0.19
CA LYS A 230 0.70 -14.74 0.23
C LYS A 230 0.47 -16.23 -0.01
N LYS A 231 -0.56 -16.83 0.59
CA LYS A 231 -0.91 -18.26 0.38
C LYS A 231 -1.28 -18.54 -1.06
N ILE A 232 -2.07 -17.66 -1.68
CA ILE A 232 -2.44 -17.78 -3.10
C ILE A 232 -1.21 -17.65 -4.00
N ILE A 233 -0.34 -16.65 -3.75
CA ILE A 233 0.88 -16.48 -4.55
C ILE A 233 1.80 -17.69 -4.42
N ASN A 234 2.03 -18.21 -3.21
CA ASN A 234 2.82 -19.42 -3.01
C ASN A 234 2.23 -20.65 -3.71
N GLN A 235 0.90 -20.79 -3.71
CA GLN A 235 0.20 -21.91 -4.32
C GLN A 235 0.27 -21.90 -5.85
N PHE A 236 0.17 -20.71 -6.47
CA PHE A 236 -0.02 -20.59 -7.92
C PHE A 236 1.18 -20.00 -8.67
N TYR A 237 2.05 -19.25 -8.02
CA TYR A 237 3.19 -18.54 -8.62
C TYR A 237 4.52 -18.95 -7.95
N ASN A 238 4.64 -20.22 -7.54
CA ASN A 238 5.84 -20.72 -6.90
C ASN A 238 7.08 -20.50 -7.79
N GLY A 239 8.14 -19.93 -7.20
CA GLY A 239 9.41 -19.66 -7.86
C GLY A 239 9.47 -18.36 -8.67
N ILE A 240 8.37 -17.63 -8.83
CA ILE A 240 8.37 -16.33 -9.51
C ILE A 240 9.14 -15.29 -8.68
N LYS A 241 9.90 -14.43 -9.36
CA LYS A 241 10.70 -13.34 -8.77
C LYS A 241 10.30 -11.94 -9.25
N GLU A 242 9.30 -11.84 -10.11
CA GLU A 242 8.77 -10.58 -10.62
C GLU A 242 7.36 -10.38 -10.11
N PHE A 243 7.09 -9.23 -9.48
CA PHE A 243 5.84 -8.96 -8.80
C PHE A 243 5.27 -7.60 -9.19
N TYR A 244 3.96 -7.55 -9.34
CA TYR A 244 3.23 -6.28 -9.22
C TYR A 244 2.85 -6.06 -7.76
N ILE A 245 2.93 -4.83 -7.27
CA ILE A 245 2.46 -4.46 -5.92
C ILE A 245 1.32 -3.45 -6.02
N ALA A 246 0.30 -3.62 -5.20
CA ALA A 246 -0.86 -2.73 -5.15
C ALA A 246 -1.32 -2.50 -3.70
N GLY A 247 -1.73 -1.27 -3.40
CA GLY A 247 -2.19 -0.88 -2.07
C GLY A 247 -3.46 -1.63 -1.66
N SER A 248 -3.54 -2.00 -0.38
CA SER A 248 -4.68 -2.79 0.15
C SER A 248 -5.95 -1.97 0.38
N ARG A 249 -5.83 -0.63 0.37
CA ARG A 249 -6.93 0.33 0.61
C ARG A 249 -7.78 0.56 -0.62
N ASN A 250 -7.16 0.56 -1.81
CA ASN A 250 -7.85 0.65 -3.10
C ASN A 250 -7.61 -0.63 -3.91
N LEU A 251 -8.52 -1.60 -3.76
CA LEU A 251 -8.40 -2.92 -4.41
C LEU A 251 -8.61 -2.86 -5.93
N THR A 252 -9.10 -1.75 -6.48
CA THR A 252 -9.34 -1.59 -7.91
C THR A 252 -8.03 -1.63 -8.70
N ASN A 253 -6.93 -1.12 -8.15
CA ASN A 253 -5.60 -1.23 -8.78
C ASN A 253 -5.17 -2.69 -8.92
N ALA A 254 -5.35 -3.49 -7.85
CA ALA A 254 -5.06 -4.93 -7.89
C ALA A 254 -5.96 -5.67 -8.87
N LEU A 255 -7.23 -5.27 -8.96
CA LEU A 255 -8.18 -5.82 -9.94
C LEU A 255 -7.73 -5.55 -11.38
N LEU A 256 -7.39 -4.31 -11.71
CA LEU A 256 -6.95 -3.96 -13.06
C LEU A 256 -5.67 -4.72 -13.44
N ALA A 257 -4.70 -4.77 -12.53
CA ALA A 257 -3.44 -5.49 -12.70
C ALA A 257 -3.63 -7.00 -12.92
N SER A 258 -4.75 -7.58 -12.48
CA SER A 258 -5.03 -9.00 -12.66
C SER A 258 -5.03 -9.45 -14.13
N SER A 259 -5.42 -8.56 -15.05
CA SER A 259 -5.41 -8.83 -16.50
C SER A 259 -4.01 -9.08 -17.08
N LEU A 260 -2.95 -8.68 -16.36
CA LEU A 260 -1.54 -8.97 -16.70
C LEU A 260 -1.12 -10.40 -16.37
N LYS A 261 -1.98 -11.20 -15.72
CA LYS A 261 -1.79 -12.65 -15.45
C LYS A 261 -0.54 -12.96 -14.60
N SER A 262 -0.04 -11.95 -13.90
CA SER A 262 1.16 -11.97 -13.07
C SER A 262 0.77 -11.82 -11.59
N PRO A 263 1.61 -12.27 -10.63
CA PRO A 263 1.27 -12.17 -9.22
C PRO A 263 1.16 -10.69 -8.80
N VAL A 264 0.04 -10.36 -8.16
CA VAL A 264 -0.20 -9.05 -7.55
C VAL A 264 -0.15 -9.21 -6.04
N VAL A 265 0.84 -8.57 -5.42
CA VAL A 265 1.03 -8.57 -3.97
C VAL A 265 0.27 -7.40 -3.38
N LEU A 266 -0.62 -7.68 -2.43
CA LEU A 266 -1.32 -6.64 -1.68
C LEU A 266 -0.40 -6.12 -0.57
N VAL A 267 -0.25 -4.80 -0.47
CA VAL A 267 0.63 -4.16 0.52
C VAL A 267 -0.08 -3.02 1.26
N ASP A 268 0.30 -2.82 2.51
CA ASP A 268 -0.07 -1.70 3.38
C ASP A 268 1.02 -1.54 4.45
N ASN A 269 1.02 -0.44 5.19
CA ASN A 269 2.00 -0.21 6.24
C ASN A 269 1.94 -1.35 7.27
N ASN A 270 3.09 -1.86 7.69
CA ASN A 270 3.21 -3.02 8.61
C ASN A 270 2.59 -4.35 8.13
N SER A 271 2.10 -4.44 6.88
CA SER A 271 1.62 -5.70 6.31
C SER A 271 2.76 -6.73 6.13
N ASN A 272 2.40 -8.02 6.02
CA ASN A 272 3.39 -9.05 5.69
C ASN A 272 3.71 -9.06 4.19
N LYS A 273 4.91 -8.60 3.85
CA LYS A 273 5.47 -8.47 2.50
C LYS A 273 6.55 -9.52 2.19
N SER A 274 6.75 -10.51 3.07
CA SER A 274 7.80 -11.53 2.94
C SER A 274 7.80 -12.31 1.62
N ILE A 275 6.70 -12.27 0.87
CA ILE A 275 6.62 -12.84 -0.49
C ILE A 275 7.55 -12.14 -1.48
N LEU A 276 7.90 -10.88 -1.24
CA LEU A 276 8.80 -10.06 -2.06
C LEU A 276 10.29 -10.39 -1.83
N LYS A 277 10.61 -11.29 -0.88
CA LYS A 277 12.00 -11.61 -0.55
C LYS A 277 12.77 -12.12 -1.77
N ASN A 278 13.91 -11.46 -2.05
CA ASN A 278 14.73 -11.70 -3.24
C ASN A 278 13.96 -11.56 -4.55
N ALA A 279 12.94 -10.69 -4.63
CA ALA A 279 12.35 -10.29 -5.89
C ALA A 279 13.42 -9.67 -6.79
N THR A 280 13.42 -10.02 -8.07
CA THR A 280 14.32 -9.47 -9.10
C THR A 280 13.69 -8.29 -9.82
N LYS A 281 12.37 -8.14 -9.72
CA LYS A 281 11.63 -7.01 -10.29
C LYS A 281 10.37 -6.73 -9.48
N ILE A 282 10.13 -5.47 -9.19
CA ILE A 282 8.89 -4.97 -8.60
C ILE A 282 8.32 -3.90 -9.54
N THR A 283 7.00 -3.95 -9.74
CA THR A 283 6.26 -2.91 -10.45
C THR A 283 5.11 -2.40 -9.58
N THR A 284 5.07 -1.11 -9.27
CA THR A 284 3.94 -0.51 -8.53
C THR A 284 2.73 -0.34 -9.46
N VAL A 285 1.53 -0.44 -8.89
CA VAL A 285 0.27 -0.19 -9.60
C VAL A 285 -0.62 0.75 -8.78
N GLY A 286 -0.80 1.95 -9.32
CA GLY A 286 -1.45 3.07 -8.65
C GLY A 286 -0.68 3.55 -7.43
N ASP A 287 -1.39 4.22 -6.54
CA ASP A 287 -0.76 5.06 -5.51
C ASP A 287 -0.17 4.21 -4.38
N ILE A 288 1.15 4.10 -4.36
CA ILE A 288 1.95 3.50 -3.28
C ILE A 288 2.83 4.61 -2.72
N THR A 289 2.73 4.89 -1.42
CA THR A 289 3.56 5.92 -0.78
C THR A 289 5.04 5.51 -0.81
N GLU A 290 5.94 6.49 -0.80
CA GLU A 290 7.39 6.24 -0.73
C GLU A 290 7.76 5.39 0.48
N GLU A 291 7.17 5.67 1.66
CA GLU A 291 7.35 4.88 2.88
C GLU A 291 6.96 3.40 2.68
N LEU A 292 5.80 3.14 2.07
CA LEU A 292 5.32 1.79 1.84
C LEU A 292 6.18 1.07 0.79
N LEU A 293 6.65 1.79 -0.23
CA LEU A 293 7.58 1.25 -1.21
C LEU A 293 8.93 0.90 -0.56
N GLU A 294 9.43 1.74 0.34
CA GLU A 294 10.65 1.49 1.10
C GLU A 294 10.51 0.23 1.97
N GLU A 295 9.38 0.05 2.67
CA GLU A 295 9.07 -1.20 3.38
C GLU A 295 9.13 -2.42 2.44
N CYS A 296 8.60 -2.32 1.22
CA CYS A 296 8.67 -3.40 0.23
C CYS A 296 10.12 -3.71 -0.21
N LEU A 297 10.90 -2.67 -0.48
CA LEU A 297 12.30 -2.78 -0.90
C LEU A 297 13.19 -3.32 0.23
N ASN A 298 12.93 -2.93 1.47
CA ASN A 298 13.62 -3.43 2.65
C ASN A 298 13.44 -4.94 2.79
N VAL A 299 12.20 -5.46 2.69
CA VAL A 299 11.98 -6.92 2.68
C VAL A 299 12.68 -7.61 1.51
N THR A 300 12.64 -7.00 0.32
CA THR A 300 13.27 -7.53 -0.89
C THR A 300 14.78 -7.70 -0.70
N ASN A 301 15.43 -6.69 -0.13
CA ASN A 301 16.87 -6.60 0.08
C ASN A 301 17.33 -7.23 1.41
N GLY A 302 16.41 -7.71 2.26
CA GLY A 302 16.72 -8.32 3.54
C GLY A 302 17.14 -7.33 4.64
N ILE A 303 16.62 -6.10 4.56
CA ILE A 303 16.81 -5.00 5.51
C ILE A 303 15.56 -4.89 6.41
N GLY A 304 15.74 -4.52 7.67
CA GLY A 304 14.64 -4.35 8.62
C GLY A 304 13.95 -5.67 9.04
N ASP A 305 12.69 -5.58 9.47
CA ASP A 305 11.89 -6.76 9.81
C ASP A 305 11.62 -7.62 8.56
N SER A 306 11.87 -8.92 8.68
CA SER A 306 11.78 -9.85 7.53
C SER A 306 10.37 -10.04 6.95
N ASN A 307 9.32 -9.63 7.68
CA ASN A 307 7.95 -9.65 7.20
C ASN A 307 7.50 -8.26 6.73
N THR A 308 7.78 -7.21 7.50
CA THR A 308 7.18 -5.90 7.24
C THR A 308 8.10 -4.95 6.48
N GLY A 309 9.42 -5.13 6.57
CA GLY A 309 10.43 -4.22 6.02
C GLY A 309 10.68 -3.00 6.88
N VAL A 310 9.99 -2.91 8.03
CA VAL A 310 10.14 -1.80 8.97
C VAL A 310 11.51 -1.88 9.62
N ILE A 311 12.26 -0.79 9.52
CA ILE A 311 13.50 -0.61 10.26
C ILE A 311 13.14 -0.01 11.62
N LYS A 312 13.39 -0.75 12.69
CA LYS A 312 13.25 -0.20 14.05
C LYS A 312 14.37 0.82 14.26
N LYS A 313 14.03 2.11 14.19
CA LYS A 313 14.94 3.20 14.56
C LYS A 313 15.26 3.10 16.05
N THR A 314 16.48 3.50 16.44
CA THR A 314 16.79 3.68 17.86
C THR A 314 16.14 4.98 18.34
N ARG A 315 15.93 5.14 19.66
CA ARG A 315 15.44 6.40 20.23
C ARG A 315 16.32 7.60 19.87
N LEU A 316 17.63 7.38 19.69
CA LEU A 316 18.55 8.44 19.25
C LEU A 316 18.29 8.82 17.79
N GLU A 317 18.07 7.85 16.90
CA GLU A 317 17.77 8.14 15.49
C GLU A 317 16.42 8.86 15.34
N GLU A 318 15.41 8.48 16.12
CA GLU A 318 14.14 9.22 16.19
C GLU A 318 14.37 10.67 16.63
N ALA A 319 15.15 10.89 17.68
CA ALA A 319 15.46 12.22 18.17
C ALA A 319 16.29 13.05 17.16
N LYS A 320 17.22 12.43 16.43
CA LYS A 320 17.99 13.08 15.36
C LYS A 320 17.06 13.58 14.25
N GLU A 321 16.12 12.77 13.78
CA GLU A 321 15.14 13.21 12.77
C GLU A 321 14.27 14.37 13.27
N LEU A 322 13.73 14.26 14.50
CA LEU A 322 12.95 15.33 15.11
C LEU A 322 13.74 16.65 15.26
N ALA A 323 15.05 16.55 15.54
CA ALA A 323 15.92 17.71 15.61
C ALA A 323 16.21 18.31 14.22
N LYS A 324 16.34 17.49 13.17
CA LYS A 324 16.45 17.98 11.78
C LYS A 324 15.24 18.81 11.40
N ASP A 325 14.06 18.26 11.66
CA ASP A 325 12.79 18.93 11.37
C ASP A 325 12.68 20.24 12.17
N TRP A 326 13.09 20.22 13.45
CA TRP A 326 13.00 21.39 14.33
C TRP A 326 13.85 22.56 13.84
N TYR A 327 15.08 22.30 13.42
CA TYR A 327 15.99 23.33 12.93
C TYR A 327 15.92 23.54 11.42
N ASN A 328 15.04 22.83 10.72
CA ASN A 328 14.91 22.85 9.26
C ASN A 328 16.26 22.58 8.55
N CYS A 329 16.93 21.49 8.93
CA CYS A 329 18.25 21.12 8.40
C CYS A 329 18.24 19.75 7.70
N TYR A 330 19.19 19.53 6.79
CA TYR A 330 19.27 18.29 6.00
C TYR A 330 19.89 17.11 6.78
N GLU A 331 20.82 17.37 7.69
CA GLU A 331 21.56 16.33 8.43
C GLU A 331 21.83 16.72 9.89
N VAL A 332 22.04 15.70 10.74
CA VAL A 332 22.52 15.85 12.12
C VAL A 332 23.88 15.18 12.24
N GLY A 333 24.92 15.97 12.51
CA GLY A 333 26.28 15.48 12.73
C GLY A 333 26.54 15.07 14.19
N ASP A 334 27.62 14.31 14.39
CA ASP A 334 28.22 14.14 15.72
C ASP A 334 29.34 15.17 15.88
N ILE A 335 29.51 15.72 17.09
CA ILE A 335 30.33 16.92 17.35
C ILE A 335 31.85 16.72 17.11
N ASP A 336 32.28 15.48 16.88
CA ASP A 336 33.69 15.13 16.67
C ASP A 336 34.23 15.55 15.30
N ASN A 337 33.37 16.05 14.38
CA ASN A 337 33.79 16.59 13.10
C ASN A 337 32.75 17.62 12.61
N VAL A 338 32.91 18.90 12.98
CA VAL A 338 31.99 20.02 12.65
C VAL A 338 32.59 20.88 11.53
N PRO A 339 32.32 20.62 10.24
CA PRO A 339 32.96 21.35 9.15
C PRO A 339 32.02 22.40 8.50
N TYR A 340 30.71 22.39 8.79
CA TYR A 340 29.68 23.18 8.11
C TYR A 340 28.46 23.50 9.00
N ASP A 341 27.61 24.42 8.52
CA ASP A 341 26.34 24.79 9.12
C ASP A 341 25.40 23.57 9.22
N GLY A 342 24.84 23.31 10.41
CA GLY A 342 23.99 22.14 10.64
C GLY A 342 23.64 21.90 12.11
N VAL A 343 22.88 20.83 12.35
CA VAL A 343 22.49 20.40 13.70
C VAL A 343 23.44 19.34 14.20
N TYR A 344 23.78 19.41 15.49
CA TYR A 344 24.69 18.47 16.13
C TYR A 344 24.10 17.93 17.42
N LEU A 345 24.32 16.65 17.70
CA LEU A 345 24.08 16.07 19.02
C LEU A 345 25.18 16.54 19.98
N VAL A 346 24.80 17.35 20.97
CA VAL A 346 25.73 17.96 21.94
C VAL A 346 25.88 17.11 23.20
N ASP A 347 24.78 16.56 23.70
CA ASP A 347 24.76 15.67 24.86
C ASP A 347 23.67 14.64 24.66
N ASP A 348 24.05 13.37 24.67
CA ASP A 348 23.11 12.28 24.47
C ASP A 348 22.46 11.82 25.77
N ASN A 349 22.79 12.40 26.94
CA ASN A 349 22.34 11.93 28.25
C ASN A 349 22.19 13.05 29.30
N TYR A 350 21.83 14.26 28.86
CA TYR A 350 21.63 15.40 29.76
C TYR A 350 20.49 15.14 30.74
N LYS A 351 20.72 15.39 32.03
CA LYS A 351 19.74 15.13 33.10
C LYS A 351 19.14 16.44 33.63
N ASN A 352 17.81 16.53 33.60
CA ASN A 352 17.07 17.60 34.29
C ASN A 352 15.92 16.99 35.11
N GLY A 353 15.99 17.13 36.44
CA GLY A 353 15.07 16.48 37.36
C GLY A 353 15.15 14.94 37.29
N SER A 354 14.01 14.30 37.06
CA SER A 354 13.89 12.85 36.87
C SER A 354 14.07 12.39 35.41
N ASN A 355 14.19 13.33 34.47
CA ASN A 355 14.18 13.04 33.04
C ASN A 355 15.59 13.15 32.44
N TYR A 356 15.79 12.42 31.35
CA TYR A 356 17.00 12.49 30.52
C TYR A 356 16.61 12.95 29.12
N TYR A 357 17.48 13.74 28.49
CA TYR A 357 17.23 14.37 27.20
C TYR A 357 18.38 14.07 26.23
N TYR A 358 18.05 14.02 24.95
CA TYR A 358 18.98 14.26 23.86
C TYR A 358 19.03 15.76 23.61
N VAL A 359 20.24 16.34 23.60
CA VAL A 359 20.46 17.77 23.44
C VAL A 359 21.06 18.00 22.06
N PHE A 360 20.39 18.81 21.27
CA PHE A 360 20.81 19.21 19.93
C PHE A 360 21.05 20.70 19.89
N SER A 361 21.98 21.10 19.05
CA SER A 361 22.27 22.51 18.81
C SER A 361 22.52 22.76 17.33
N TYR A 362 22.11 23.94 16.86
CA TYR A 362 22.45 24.42 15.54
C TYR A 362 23.77 25.19 15.59
N VAL A 363 24.71 24.82 14.73
CA VAL A 363 25.99 25.49 14.57
C VAL A 363 26.00 26.14 13.20
N SER A 364 26.32 27.43 13.12
CA SER A 364 26.54 28.14 11.86
C SER A 364 27.83 28.96 11.93
N ALA A 365 28.60 28.96 10.85
CA ALA A 365 29.91 29.64 10.75
C ALA A 365 30.87 29.31 11.91
N GLY A 366 30.79 28.08 12.45
CA GLY A 366 31.61 27.63 13.58
C GLY A 366 31.21 28.20 14.94
N GLN A 367 30.05 28.87 15.04
CA GLN A 367 29.46 29.34 16.30
C GLN A 367 28.19 28.54 16.60
N GLU A 368 28.11 28.07 17.84
CA GLU A 368 26.92 27.42 18.37
C GLU A 368 25.86 28.48 18.66
N HIS A 369 24.61 28.25 18.26
CA HIS A 369 23.48 29.08 18.68
C HIS A 369 23.21 28.94 20.18
N SER A 370 22.67 29.99 20.82
CA SER A 370 22.47 30.05 22.27
C SER A 370 21.43 29.05 22.81
N ASP A 371 20.50 28.61 21.97
CA ASP A 371 19.32 27.86 22.38
C ASP A 371 19.38 26.42 21.85
N ARG A 372 19.43 25.46 22.77
CA ARG A 372 19.59 24.03 22.46
C ARG A 372 18.27 23.29 22.58
N LEU A 373 17.86 22.57 21.54
CA LEU A 373 16.69 21.70 21.59
C LEU A 373 16.99 20.46 22.43
N CYS A 374 16.18 20.24 23.45
CA CYS A 374 16.20 19.08 24.31
C CYS A 374 14.96 18.22 24.05
N ILE A 375 15.17 16.98 23.61
CA ILE A 375 14.11 16.00 23.36
C ILE A 375 14.16 14.93 24.45
N ASN A 376 13.07 14.74 25.19
CA ASN A 376 13.03 13.79 26.29
C ASN A 376 13.13 12.34 25.79
N LYS A 377 14.05 11.56 26.38
CA LYS A 377 14.29 10.17 25.97
C LYS A 377 13.08 9.26 26.14
N ASN A 378 12.26 9.52 27.15
CA ASN A 378 11.10 8.68 27.48
C ASN A 378 9.85 9.11 26.69
N ASP A 379 9.74 10.40 26.37
CA ASP A 379 8.60 10.99 25.68
C ASP A 379 9.08 11.95 24.58
N MET A 380 9.11 11.46 23.33
CA MET A 380 9.57 12.23 22.17
C MET A 380 8.66 13.42 21.81
N SER A 381 7.53 13.61 22.50
CA SER A 381 6.68 14.80 22.34
C SER A 381 7.01 15.93 23.33
N ASP A 382 7.86 15.66 24.34
CA ASP A 382 8.30 16.63 25.35
C ASP A 382 9.58 17.33 24.91
N TYR A 383 9.39 18.46 24.20
CA TYR A 383 10.47 19.34 23.76
C TYR A 383 10.71 20.46 24.76
N LYS A 384 11.99 20.82 24.91
CA LYS A 384 12.42 21.95 25.73
C LYS A 384 13.56 22.70 25.05
N LEU A 385 13.66 24.00 25.31
CA LEU A 385 14.86 24.77 24.99
C LEU A 385 15.73 24.90 26.23
N LEU A 386 17.01 24.59 26.09
CA LEU A 386 18.05 24.78 27.10
C LEU A 386 18.86 26.02 26.72
N TYR A 387 18.86 27.01 27.61
CA TYR A 387 19.56 28.28 27.44
C TYR A 387 20.96 28.26 28.06
N GLU A 388 21.78 29.27 27.72
CA GLU A 388 23.16 29.41 28.23
C GLU A 388 23.26 29.46 29.76
N ASP A 389 22.24 30.00 30.43
CA ASP A 389 22.15 30.08 31.90
C ASP A 389 21.69 28.76 32.55
N LEU A 390 21.60 27.69 31.76
CA LEU A 390 21.12 26.35 32.12
C LEU A 390 19.63 26.31 32.50
N HIS A 391 18.88 27.36 32.19
CA HIS A 391 17.43 27.34 32.27
C HIS A 391 16.85 26.43 31.18
N MET A 392 15.78 25.70 31.53
CA MET A 392 15.02 24.90 30.57
C MET A 392 13.58 25.35 30.52
N GLU A 393 13.12 25.74 29.35
CA GLU A 393 11.74 26.12 29.08
C GLU A 393 11.06 25.08 28.20
N LYS A 394 9.83 24.71 28.52
CA LYS A 394 9.06 23.77 27.71
C LYS A 394 8.52 24.49 26.47
N VAL A 395 8.65 23.84 25.32
CA VAL A 395 8.11 24.33 24.06
C VAL A 395 7.18 23.31 23.41
N VAL A 396 6.35 23.78 22.49
CA VAL A 396 5.43 22.96 21.72
C VAL A 396 6.23 22.13 20.71
N SER A 397 6.07 20.81 20.74
CA SER A 397 6.61 19.91 19.71
C SER A 397 5.73 19.89 18.47
N PHE A 398 6.26 19.38 17.34
CA PHE A 398 5.46 19.21 16.12
C PHE A 398 4.20 18.38 16.37
N LYS A 399 4.34 17.28 17.11
CA LYS A 399 3.21 16.43 17.46
C LYS A 399 2.13 17.18 18.23
N ASN A 400 2.53 17.98 19.22
CA ASN A 400 1.59 18.79 20.00
C ASN A 400 0.96 19.89 19.16
N ALA A 401 1.71 20.52 18.24
CA ALA A 401 1.19 21.52 17.32
C ALA A 401 0.16 20.92 16.35
N GLU A 402 0.44 19.75 15.79
CA GLU A 402 -0.52 19.01 14.96
C GLU A 402 -1.80 18.68 15.73
N ASP A 403 -1.68 18.18 16.96
CA ASP A 403 -2.85 17.78 17.77
C ASP A 403 -3.70 19.01 18.14
N LEU A 404 -3.06 20.13 18.51
CA LEU A 404 -3.72 21.43 18.72
C LEU A 404 -4.51 21.89 17.48
N VAL A 405 -3.90 21.76 16.30
CA VAL A 405 -4.55 22.15 15.03
C VAL A 405 -5.65 21.17 14.63
N LYS A 406 -5.48 19.86 14.86
CA LYS A 406 -6.54 18.85 14.64
C LYS A 406 -7.76 19.14 15.51
N ASP A 407 -7.57 19.49 16.78
CA ASP A 407 -8.64 19.84 17.71
C ASP A 407 -9.38 21.12 17.26
N LEU A 408 -8.62 22.17 16.88
CA LEU A 408 -9.21 23.40 16.35
C LEU A 408 -9.99 23.13 15.05
N PHE A 409 -9.40 22.35 14.14
CA PHE A 409 -9.99 22.00 12.86
C PHE A 409 -11.30 21.22 13.03
N MET A 410 -11.32 20.21 13.93
CA MET A 410 -12.53 19.47 14.28
C MET A 410 -13.62 20.40 14.81
N LYS A 411 -13.26 21.40 15.62
CA LYS A 411 -14.20 22.40 16.14
C LYS A 411 -14.74 23.33 15.05
N GLU A 412 -13.90 23.73 14.08
CA GLU A 412 -14.29 24.62 12.98
C GLU A 412 -15.12 23.90 11.90
N HIS A 413 -14.85 22.61 11.63
CA HIS A 413 -15.38 21.90 10.47
C HIS A 413 -16.26 20.69 10.79
N GLY A 414 -16.23 20.17 12.02
CA GLY A 414 -17.03 19.03 12.46
C GLY A 414 -16.48 17.65 12.04
N PHE A 415 -15.27 17.59 11.50
CA PHE A 415 -14.53 16.37 11.17
C PHE A 415 -13.01 16.59 11.35
N LEU A 416 -12.23 15.52 11.49
CA LEU A 416 -10.77 15.58 11.56
C LEU A 416 -10.14 15.67 10.16
N PRO A 417 -8.99 16.35 10.02
CA PRO A 417 -8.27 16.35 8.76
C PRO A 417 -7.67 14.96 8.45
N ASN A 418 -7.57 14.58 7.17
CA ASN A 418 -6.96 13.31 6.75
C ASN A 418 -5.46 13.26 7.05
N HIS A 419 -4.78 14.39 6.90
CA HIS A 419 -3.35 14.54 7.15
C HIS A 419 -3.04 15.94 7.68
N VAL A 420 -1.95 16.08 8.44
CA VAL A 420 -1.44 17.37 8.91
C VAL A 420 0.06 17.35 8.81
N GLU A 421 0.64 18.36 8.20
CA GLU A 421 2.08 18.58 8.14
C GLU A 421 2.46 19.73 9.07
N ALA A 422 3.57 19.60 9.78
CA ALA A 422 4.12 20.65 10.63
C ALA A 422 5.58 20.90 10.26
N GLN A 423 5.97 22.17 10.17
CA GLN A 423 7.36 22.60 9.94
C GLN A 423 7.65 23.83 10.79
N ASN A 424 8.90 24.00 11.23
CA ASN A 424 9.30 25.22 11.92
C ASN A 424 9.43 26.38 10.92
N MET A 425 9.09 27.60 11.34
CA MET A 425 9.35 28.80 10.56
C MET A 425 10.81 29.25 10.72
N GLU A 426 11.34 30.01 9.74
CA GLU A 426 12.72 30.53 9.77
C GLU A 426 13.01 31.42 10.99
N ASP A 427 11.98 32.03 11.60
CA ASP A 427 12.12 32.84 12.82
C ASP A 427 12.25 31.99 14.11
N GLY A 428 12.02 30.68 14.02
CA GLY A 428 12.09 29.74 15.13
C GLY A 428 11.03 29.95 16.23
N MET A 429 10.06 30.85 16.04
CA MET A 429 9.03 31.18 17.05
C MET A 429 7.69 30.48 16.79
N TYR A 430 7.47 30.01 15.58
CA TYR A 430 6.20 29.42 15.16
C TYR A 430 6.39 28.10 14.42
N ILE A 431 5.52 27.14 14.72
CA ILE A 431 5.32 25.95 13.90
C ILE A 431 4.21 26.26 12.91
N TYR A 432 4.54 26.22 11.62
CA TYR A 432 3.58 26.23 10.53
C TYR A 432 2.95 24.85 10.44
N VAL A 433 1.62 24.78 10.55
CA VAL A 433 0.86 23.54 10.53
C VAL A 433 -0.21 23.60 9.44
N ARG A 434 -0.17 22.67 8.50
CA ARG A 434 -1.08 22.63 7.36
C ARG A 434 -1.96 21.38 7.41
N PRO A 435 -3.27 21.52 7.67
CA PRO A 435 -4.21 20.42 7.53
C PRO A 435 -4.61 20.22 6.07
N PHE A 436 -4.66 18.95 5.68
CA PHE A 436 -5.11 18.51 4.37
C PHE A 436 -6.36 17.66 4.54
N ASN A 437 -7.39 17.98 3.76
CA ASN A 437 -8.32 16.95 3.35
C ASN A 437 -8.14 16.65 1.88
N THR A 438 -8.17 15.37 1.66
CA THR A 438 -8.41 14.82 0.36
C THR A 438 -9.86 14.39 0.30
N TYR A 439 -10.53 14.67 -0.82
CA TYR A 439 -11.75 13.96 -1.15
C TYR A 439 -11.44 13.04 -2.31
N VAL A 440 -11.95 11.82 -2.21
CA VAL A 440 -11.93 10.90 -3.33
C VAL A 440 -13.11 11.30 -4.20
N ASP A 441 -12.83 11.78 -5.41
CA ASP A 441 -13.91 12.11 -6.33
C ASP A 441 -14.63 10.84 -6.80
N MET A 442 -15.69 11.02 -7.59
CA MET A 442 -16.45 9.91 -8.17
C MET A 442 -15.58 8.99 -9.06
N ASN A 443 -14.39 9.46 -9.46
CA ASN A 443 -13.40 8.75 -10.26
C ASN A 443 -12.35 8.02 -9.40
N GLY A 444 -12.49 7.98 -8.07
CA GLY A 444 -11.51 7.32 -7.21
C GLY A 444 -10.19 8.08 -7.08
N ILE A 445 -10.11 9.31 -7.60
CA ILE A 445 -8.92 10.15 -7.56
C ILE A 445 -8.95 10.92 -6.26
N GLU A 446 -7.84 10.87 -5.55
CA GLU A 446 -7.65 11.66 -4.36
C GLU A 446 -7.36 13.12 -4.76
N HIS A 447 -8.39 13.97 -4.72
CA HIS A 447 -8.25 15.40 -4.98
C HIS A 447 -7.89 16.11 -3.69
N ASN A 448 -6.82 16.89 -3.75
CA ASN A 448 -6.52 17.88 -2.72
C ASN A 448 -7.67 18.89 -2.72
N ALA A 449 -8.45 18.97 -1.63
CA ALA A 449 -9.65 19.84 -1.56
C ALA A 449 -9.31 21.35 -1.55
N GLY A 450 -8.07 21.71 -1.89
CA GLY A 450 -7.39 22.91 -1.43
C GLY A 450 -6.87 22.67 -0.01
N GLY A 451 -5.59 22.95 0.22
CA GLY A 451 -5.08 23.02 1.59
C GLY A 451 -5.87 24.07 2.34
N TYR A 452 -6.46 23.71 3.48
CA TYR A 452 -7.09 24.71 4.36
C TYR A 452 -6.05 25.75 4.75
N THR A 453 -6.51 26.94 5.11
CA THR A 453 -5.63 28.01 5.58
C THR A 453 -4.69 27.42 6.63
N PRO A 454 -3.37 27.45 6.42
CA PRO A 454 -2.43 26.94 7.40
C PRO A 454 -2.56 27.71 8.70
N TYR A 455 -2.09 27.10 9.78
CA TYR A 455 -2.08 27.70 11.10
C TYR A 455 -0.63 27.92 11.54
N LEU A 456 -0.40 28.97 12.31
CA LEU A 456 0.84 29.16 13.05
C LEU A 456 0.57 28.84 14.52
N VAL A 457 1.38 27.96 15.08
CA VAL A 457 1.35 27.62 16.50
C VAL A 457 2.58 28.22 17.16
N ASN A 458 2.39 29.15 18.10
CA ASN A 458 3.52 29.73 18.84
C ASN A 458 4.18 28.66 19.73
N ILE A 459 5.50 28.51 19.64
CA ILE A 459 6.19 27.41 20.32
C ILE A 459 6.23 27.54 21.84
N TYR A 460 6.06 28.74 22.39
CA TYR A 460 6.11 28.98 23.84
C TYR A 460 4.73 28.89 24.46
N THR A 461 3.73 29.49 23.81
CA THR A 461 2.38 29.62 24.37
C THR A 461 1.40 28.56 23.88
N GLY A 462 1.68 27.94 22.73
CA GLY A 462 0.73 27.07 22.01
C GLY A 462 -0.45 27.83 21.41
N GLU A 463 -0.43 29.16 21.40
CA GLU A 463 -1.46 29.97 20.77
C GLU A 463 -1.48 29.73 19.26
N ILE A 464 -2.67 29.50 18.73
CA ILE A 464 -2.91 29.20 17.32
C ILE A 464 -3.43 30.45 16.62
N SER A 465 -2.82 30.81 15.49
CA SER A 465 -3.29 31.88 14.60
C SER A 465 -3.39 31.39 13.15
N LYS A 466 -4.22 32.03 12.33
CA LYS A 466 -4.32 31.68 10.90
C LYS A 466 -3.16 32.33 10.15
N TYR A 467 -2.50 31.56 9.30
CA TYR A 467 -1.45 32.06 8.44
C TYR A 467 -2.07 32.89 7.32
N THR A 468 -1.80 34.19 7.31
CA THR A 468 -2.18 35.09 6.20
C THR A 468 -0.93 35.44 5.40
N TYR A 469 -0.89 35.05 4.12
CA TYR A 469 0.08 35.60 3.17
C TYR A 469 -0.15 37.10 3.08
N THR A 470 0.73 37.89 3.69
CA THR A 470 0.89 39.30 3.33
C THR A 470 1.96 39.36 2.25
N GLU A 471 1.55 39.76 1.04
CA GLU A 471 2.44 40.05 -0.10
C GLU A 471 3.50 41.11 0.23
#